data_AF-A0AAW9DNK1-F1
#
_entry.id   AF-A0AAW9DNK1-F1
#
_cell.length_a   1.000
_cell.length_b   1.000
_cell.length_c   1.000
_cell.angle_alpha   90.00
_cell.angle_beta   90.00
_cell.angle_gamma   90.00
#
_symmetry.space_group_name_H-M   'P 1'
#
loop_
_entity.id
_entity.type
_entity.pdbx_description
1 polymer ?
#
loop_
_entity_poly.entity_id
_entity_poly.type
_entity_poly.pdbx_seq_one_letter_code
_entity_poly.pdbx_strand_id
1 'polypeptide(L)'
;MRRAAPAPFLILAALVLIAIAWMRGGEYDEFYSVFLIAGHPRPDWPHHPETVAALRAFYHGHASFGAIAHALRTGDVHPPLYFWLLALWRDGLGIGLFHLRLLSVVVTLAALGVLIRLARTIGAPPLATALITLLCYGFAYTGIVARDFALAQLLSLIGMLALIEADRRARPLPALLGGIALGAACFSNYLASFTTIAGLLWMLAVNRARPALWIASAFGAALFIPAGAWFFLAQQGTRPSQFHPFALLPAIVGGGENPRINGAGRLERQ
;
A
#
# COMPACT_ATOMS: atom_id res chain seq x y z
N MET A 1 -21.21 -26.18 -16.14
CA MET A 1 -20.08 -25.43 -16.77
C MET A 1 -18.78 -25.83 -16.07
N ARG A 2 -17.80 -26.37 -16.80
CA ARG A 2 -16.48 -26.73 -16.22
C ARG A 2 -15.79 -25.44 -15.75
N ARG A 3 -15.28 -25.44 -14.51
CA ARG A 3 -14.51 -24.31 -13.98
C ARG A 3 -13.21 -24.23 -14.77
N ALA A 4 -13.06 -23.23 -15.64
CA ALA A 4 -11.77 -22.95 -16.25
C ALA A 4 -10.74 -22.75 -15.13
N ALA A 5 -9.61 -23.46 -15.22
CA ALA A 5 -8.54 -23.31 -14.26
C ALA A 5 -8.00 -21.87 -14.34
N PRO A 6 -7.79 -21.17 -13.21
CA PRO A 6 -7.24 -19.81 -13.23
C PRO A 6 -5.75 -19.77 -13.63
N ALA A 7 -5.08 -20.92 -13.71
CA ALA A 7 -3.64 -21.02 -13.93
C ALA A 7 -3.16 -20.36 -15.24
N PRO A 8 -3.76 -20.58 -16.43
CA PRO A 8 -3.31 -19.94 -17.66
C PRO A 8 -3.40 -18.41 -17.58
N PHE A 9 -4.43 -17.87 -16.93
CA PHE A 9 -4.57 -16.44 -16.70
C PHE A 9 -3.47 -15.90 -15.78
N LEU A 10 -3.19 -16.58 -14.67
CA LEU A 10 -2.15 -16.13 -13.73
C LEU A 10 -0.74 -16.20 -14.35
N ILE A 11 -0.49 -17.17 -15.23
CA ILE A 11 0.76 -17.23 -16.02
C ILE A 11 0.85 -16.04 -16.96
N LEU A 12 -0.21 -15.74 -17.72
CA LEU A 12 -0.25 -14.56 -18.58
C LEU A 12 -0.04 -13.27 -17.78
N ALA A 13 -0.73 -13.12 -16.65
CA ALA A 13 -0.57 -11.98 -15.76
C ALA A 13 0.87 -11.85 -15.26
N ALA A 14 1.52 -12.96 -14.89
CA ALA A 14 2.91 -12.96 -14.45
C ALA A 14 3.85 -12.47 -15.56
N LEU A 15 3.69 -13.00 -16.78
CA LEU A 15 4.50 -12.57 -17.93
C LEU A 15 4.34 -11.07 -18.20
N VAL A 16 3.11 -10.56 -18.19
CA VAL A 16 2.82 -9.14 -18.41
C VAL A 16 3.42 -8.28 -17.30
N LEU A 17 3.18 -8.61 -16.02
CA LEU A 17 3.66 -7.82 -14.89
C LEU A 17 5.19 -7.84 -14.77
N ILE A 18 5.84 -8.98 -15.04
CA ILE A 18 7.31 -9.09 -15.08
C ILE A 18 7.87 -8.24 -16.21
N ALA A 19 7.27 -8.30 -17.41
CA ALA A 19 7.70 -7.49 -18.55
C ALA A 19 7.59 -5.99 -18.24
N ILE A 20 6.48 -5.55 -17.64
CA ILE A 20 6.31 -4.15 -17.21
C ILE A 20 7.37 -3.78 -16.16
N ALA A 21 7.58 -4.62 -15.15
CA ALA A 21 8.56 -4.39 -14.09
C ALA A 21 10.00 -4.29 -14.63
N TRP A 22 10.33 -5.07 -15.67
CA TRP A 22 11.64 -5.06 -16.33
C TRP A 22 11.83 -3.84 -17.23
N MET A 23 10.84 -3.51 -18.06
CA MET A 23 10.96 -2.46 -19.07
C MET A 23 10.78 -1.04 -18.51
N ARG A 24 10.27 -0.89 -17.29
CA ARG A 24 10.03 0.43 -16.68
C ARG A 24 11.32 1.05 -16.14
N GLY A 25 11.54 2.33 -16.42
CA GLY A 25 12.56 3.14 -15.73
C GLY A 25 12.30 3.23 -14.23
N GLY A 26 13.33 3.54 -13.43
CA GLY A 26 13.16 3.71 -11.98
C GLY A 26 12.50 5.03 -11.61
N GLU A 27 11.65 5.01 -10.58
CA GLU A 27 11.01 6.20 -10.05
C GLU A 27 11.65 6.69 -8.75
N TYR A 28 11.50 7.99 -8.50
CA TYR A 28 12.00 8.62 -7.28
C TYR A 28 11.57 7.87 -6.01
N ASP A 29 10.28 7.54 -5.87
CA ASP A 29 9.76 6.87 -4.68
C ASP A 29 10.23 5.40 -4.57
N GLU A 30 10.60 4.76 -5.67
CA GLU A 30 11.18 3.41 -5.63
C GLU A 30 12.65 3.44 -5.21
N PHE A 31 13.41 4.42 -5.68
CA PHE A 31 14.78 4.64 -5.20
C PHE A 31 14.77 4.99 -3.71
N TYR A 32 13.79 5.78 -3.25
CA TYR A 32 13.60 6.01 -1.82
C TYR A 32 13.39 4.69 -1.05
N SER A 33 12.56 3.76 -1.57
CA SER A 33 12.39 2.44 -0.96
C SER A 33 13.71 1.67 -0.89
N VAL A 34 14.51 1.69 -1.97
CA VAL A 34 15.84 1.05 -2.02
C VAL A 34 16.74 1.62 -0.93
N PHE A 35 16.84 2.95 -0.84
CA PHE A 35 17.76 3.59 0.08
C PHE A 35 17.31 3.45 1.54
N LEU A 36 16.00 3.53 1.79
CA LEU A 36 15.41 3.31 3.11
C LEU A 36 15.82 1.95 3.68
N ILE A 37 15.67 0.87 2.91
CA ILE A 37 16.04 -0.47 3.38
C ILE A 37 17.55 -0.74 3.32
N ALA A 38 18.32 0.09 2.60
CA ALA A 38 19.78 0.06 2.61
C ALA A 38 20.40 0.78 3.81
N GLY A 39 19.65 1.67 4.49
CA GLY A 39 20.15 2.47 5.62
C GLY A 39 20.50 3.92 5.26
N HIS A 40 20.08 4.38 4.08
CA HIS A 40 20.37 5.72 3.54
C HIS A 40 19.08 6.44 3.10
N PRO A 41 18.02 6.54 3.93
CA PRO A 41 16.67 6.92 3.49
C PRO A 41 16.59 8.21 2.66
N ARG A 42 17.42 9.21 2.95
CA ARG A 42 17.56 10.44 2.16
C ARG A 42 19.04 10.78 2.05
N PRO A 43 19.75 10.25 1.04
CA PRO A 43 21.14 10.65 0.85
C PRO A 43 21.18 12.13 0.46
N ASP A 44 22.26 12.82 0.82
CA ASP A 44 22.50 14.17 0.32
C ASP A 44 22.69 14.09 -1.19
N TRP A 45 21.67 14.53 -1.94
CA TRP A 45 21.71 14.49 -3.39
C TRP A 45 22.79 15.45 -3.90
N PRO A 46 23.58 15.04 -4.90
CA PRO A 46 24.63 15.88 -5.44
C PRO A 46 24.02 17.12 -6.07
N HIS A 47 24.64 18.28 -5.79
CA HIS A 47 24.25 19.57 -6.37
C HIS A 47 24.80 19.80 -7.78
N HIS A 48 25.63 18.86 -8.27
CA HIS A 48 26.21 18.85 -9.60
C HIS A 48 25.86 17.53 -10.30
N PRO A 49 25.88 17.48 -11.65
CA PRO A 49 25.66 16.24 -12.39
C PRO A 49 26.64 15.15 -11.92
N GLU A 50 26.09 14.02 -11.49
CA GLU A 50 26.85 12.85 -11.04
C GLU A 50 26.68 11.67 -11.99
N THR A 51 27.64 10.75 -11.96
CA THR A 51 27.49 9.51 -12.73
C THR A 51 26.52 8.55 -12.02
N VAL A 52 25.74 7.80 -12.80
CA VAL A 52 24.85 6.74 -12.26
C VAL A 52 25.65 5.71 -11.44
N ALA A 53 26.93 5.50 -11.76
CA ALA A 53 27.82 4.62 -11.03
C ALA A 53 28.06 5.10 -9.58
N ALA A 54 28.18 6.41 -9.36
CA ALA A 54 28.38 6.98 -8.02
C ALA A 54 27.18 6.69 -7.09
N LEU A 55 25.96 6.69 -7.65
CA LEU A 55 24.73 6.40 -6.90
C LEU A 55 24.58 4.92 -6.51
N ARG A 56 25.37 4.01 -7.12
CA ARG A 56 25.30 2.58 -6.81
C ARG A 56 25.68 2.28 -5.36
N ALA A 57 26.54 3.09 -4.75
CA ALA A 57 26.93 2.92 -3.35
C ALA A 57 25.71 2.93 -2.40
N PHE A 58 24.69 3.77 -2.66
CA PHE A 58 23.49 3.87 -1.84
C PHE A 58 22.57 2.64 -1.91
N TYR A 59 22.81 1.73 -2.87
CA TYR A 59 22.10 0.45 -2.92
C TYR A 59 22.64 -0.56 -1.93
N HIS A 60 23.88 -0.37 -1.44
CA HIS A 60 24.53 -1.28 -0.50
C HIS A 60 24.22 -0.87 0.94
N GLY A 61 24.40 -1.82 1.88
CA GLY A 61 24.01 -1.67 3.27
C GLY A 61 22.78 -2.51 3.64
N HIS A 62 22.36 -2.41 4.88
CA HIS A 62 21.17 -3.08 5.40
C HIS A 62 20.65 -2.31 6.61
N ALA A 63 19.39 -1.87 6.56
CA ALA A 63 18.73 -1.21 7.67
C ALA A 63 17.98 -2.23 8.54
N SER A 64 18.14 -2.14 9.86
CA SER A 64 17.28 -2.90 10.78
C SER A 64 15.83 -2.43 10.69
N PHE A 65 14.88 -3.28 11.11
CA PHE A 65 13.46 -2.89 11.16
C PHE A 65 13.21 -1.64 12.01
N GLY A 66 13.97 -1.46 13.09
CA GLY A 66 13.92 -0.26 13.92
C GLY A 66 14.42 0.98 13.19
N ALA A 67 15.52 0.87 12.43
CA ALA A 67 16.04 1.97 11.61
C ALA A 67 15.07 2.36 10.49
N ILE A 68 14.47 1.38 9.80
CA ILE A 68 13.41 1.59 8.80
C ILE A 68 12.22 2.32 9.44
N ALA A 69 11.74 1.83 10.59
CA ALA A 69 10.63 2.44 11.31
C ALA A 69 10.92 3.88 11.74
N HIS A 70 12.12 4.14 12.27
CA HIS A 70 12.54 5.48 12.66
C HIS A 70 12.57 6.43 11.46
N ALA A 71 13.23 6.03 10.36
CA ALA A 71 13.33 6.82 9.15
C ALA A 71 11.96 7.13 8.51
N LEU A 72 11.04 6.16 8.49
CA LEU A 72 9.68 6.39 8.01
C LEU A 72 8.91 7.39 8.88
N ARG A 73 9.09 7.36 10.21
CA ARG A 73 8.42 8.28 11.14
C ARG A 73 8.90 9.72 10.98
N THR A 74 10.19 9.92 10.73
CA THR A 74 10.81 11.26 10.71
C THR A 74 10.96 11.84 9.31
N GLY A 75 10.92 11.00 8.27
CA GLY A 75 11.26 11.39 6.90
C GLY A 75 10.34 10.82 5.82
N ASP A 76 9.22 10.19 6.15
CA ASP A 76 8.26 9.72 5.15
C ASP A 76 6.80 9.89 5.64
N VAL A 77 5.85 9.49 4.80
CA VAL A 77 4.39 9.50 5.02
C VAL A 77 3.81 8.09 4.92
N HIS A 78 4.65 7.05 4.98
CA HIS A 78 4.23 5.67 4.80
C HIS A 78 4.37 4.84 6.09
N PRO A 79 3.44 3.92 6.36
CA PRO A 79 3.61 2.88 7.38
C PRO A 79 4.75 1.90 7.07
N PRO A 80 5.24 1.13 8.07
CA PRO A 80 6.46 0.33 7.90
C PRO A 80 6.25 -1.08 7.35
N LEU A 81 5.03 -1.63 7.35
CA LEU A 81 4.81 -3.07 7.12
C LEU A 81 5.37 -3.57 5.78
N TYR A 82 5.10 -2.83 4.70
CA TYR A 82 5.63 -3.16 3.38
C TYR A 82 7.16 -3.10 3.34
N PHE A 83 7.77 -2.09 3.97
CA PHE A 83 9.23 -1.91 3.92
C PHE A 83 9.97 -2.94 4.75
N TRP A 84 9.38 -3.44 5.84
CA TRP A 84 9.92 -4.60 6.56
C TRP A 84 9.88 -5.86 5.69
N LEU A 85 8.78 -6.11 4.99
CA LEU A 85 8.68 -7.23 4.04
C LEU A 85 9.69 -7.07 2.89
N LEU A 86 9.85 -5.85 2.38
CA LEU A 86 10.79 -5.55 1.31
C LEU A 86 12.24 -5.77 1.73
N ALA A 87 12.61 -5.42 2.98
CA ALA A 87 13.93 -5.69 3.54
C ALA A 87 14.22 -7.20 3.60
N LEU A 88 13.26 -8.00 4.07
CA LEU A 88 13.38 -9.47 4.07
C LEU A 88 13.52 -10.04 2.65
N TRP A 89 12.73 -9.52 1.71
CA TRP A 89 12.78 -9.96 0.31
C TRP A 89 14.13 -9.63 -0.35
N ARG A 90 14.66 -8.44 -0.08
CA ARG A 90 15.98 -7.98 -0.53
C ARG A 90 17.09 -8.94 -0.11
N ASP A 91 17.07 -9.41 1.13
CA ASP A 91 18.09 -10.33 1.64
C ASP A 91 18.10 -11.68 0.90
N GLY A 92 16.94 -12.11 0.39
CA GLY A 92 16.80 -13.37 -0.35
C GLY A 92 17.06 -13.27 -1.85
N LEU A 93 16.62 -12.19 -2.52
CA LEU A 93 16.63 -12.10 -3.99
C LEU A 93 17.65 -11.10 -4.55
N GLY A 94 18.12 -10.15 -3.74
CA GLY A 94 19.13 -9.16 -4.12
C GLY A 94 18.67 -7.71 -4.06
N ILE A 95 19.65 -6.80 -4.19
CA ILE A 95 19.50 -5.36 -3.94
C ILE A 95 19.01 -4.55 -5.15
N GLY A 96 19.01 -5.14 -6.35
CA GLY A 96 18.64 -4.43 -7.58
C GLY A 96 17.16 -4.06 -7.61
N LEU A 97 16.83 -2.89 -8.16
CA LEU A 97 15.45 -2.39 -8.22
C LEU A 97 14.48 -3.40 -8.86
N PHE A 98 14.90 -4.08 -9.93
CA PHE A 98 14.09 -5.13 -10.54
C PHE A 98 13.76 -6.28 -9.56
N HIS A 99 14.73 -6.76 -8.77
CA HIS A 99 14.50 -7.80 -7.77
C HIS A 99 13.49 -7.34 -6.71
N LEU A 100 13.56 -6.06 -6.30
CA LEU A 100 12.61 -5.47 -5.37
C LEU A 100 11.19 -5.36 -5.96
N ARG A 101 11.07 -5.00 -7.25
CA ARG A 101 9.78 -5.01 -7.97
C ARG A 101 9.16 -6.39 -8.06
N LEU A 102 9.96 -7.46 -8.12
CA LEU A 102 9.44 -8.83 -8.15
C LEU A 102 8.63 -9.18 -6.89
N LEU A 103 8.91 -8.56 -5.73
CA LEU A 103 8.03 -8.69 -4.56
C LEU A 103 6.63 -8.19 -4.89
N SER A 104 6.51 -6.97 -5.41
CA SER A 104 5.23 -6.37 -5.79
C SER A 104 4.52 -7.21 -6.85
N VAL A 105 5.25 -7.74 -7.85
CA VAL A 105 4.68 -8.65 -8.85
C VAL A 105 4.07 -9.89 -8.20
N VAL A 106 4.80 -10.57 -7.31
CA VAL A 106 4.31 -11.78 -6.61
C VAL A 106 3.08 -11.46 -5.76
N VAL A 107 3.11 -10.35 -5.02
CA VAL A 107 1.99 -9.88 -4.20
C VAL A 107 0.77 -9.54 -5.06
N THR A 108 0.98 -8.91 -6.22
CA THR A 108 -0.08 -8.57 -7.19
C THR A 108 -0.69 -9.81 -7.83
N LEU A 109 0.11 -10.84 -8.13
CA LEU A 109 -0.40 -12.13 -8.62
C LEU A 109 -1.27 -12.82 -7.56
N ALA A 110 -0.86 -12.79 -6.29
CA ALA A 110 -1.68 -13.26 -5.19
C ALA A 110 -2.99 -12.45 -5.09
N ALA A 111 -2.92 -11.12 -5.27
CA ALA A 111 -4.09 -10.24 -5.25
C ALA A 111 -5.08 -10.59 -6.36
N LEU A 112 -4.61 -10.85 -7.59
CA LEU A 112 -5.44 -11.34 -8.70
C LEU A 112 -6.07 -12.70 -8.38
N GLY A 113 -5.31 -13.61 -7.76
CA GLY A 113 -5.85 -14.90 -7.30
C GLY A 113 -6.99 -14.75 -6.29
N VAL A 114 -6.82 -13.85 -5.31
CA VAL A 114 -7.87 -13.52 -4.32
C VAL A 114 -9.05 -12.81 -4.99
N LEU A 115 -8.83 -11.90 -5.93
CA LEU A 115 -9.87 -11.22 -6.69
C LEU A 115 -10.72 -12.21 -7.50
N ILE A 116 -10.11 -13.18 -8.16
CA ILE A 116 -10.81 -14.26 -8.87
C ILE A 116 -11.71 -15.04 -7.90
N ARG A 117 -11.23 -15.35 -6.69
CA ARG A 117 -12.02 -16.03 -5.67
C ARG A 117 -13.17 -15.14 -5.18
N LEU A 118 -12.90 -13.87 -4.91
CA LEU A 118 -13.89 -12.89 -4.48
C LEU A 118 -15.01 -12.72 -5.52
N ALA A 119 -14.66 -12.56 -6.80
CA ALA A 119 -15.61 -12.46 -7.91
C ALA A 119 -16.52 -13.70 -7.97
N ARG A 120 -15.96 -14.91 -7.84
CA ARG A 120 -16.77 -16.15 -7.76
C ARG A 120 -17.71 -16.15 -6.56
N THR A 121 -17.22 -15.70 -5.39
CA THR A 121 -18.02 -15.65 -4.17
C THR A 121 -19.24 -14.74 -4.36
N ILE A 122 -19.09 -13.59 -5.01
CA ILE A 122 -20.20 -12.64 -5.22
C ILE A 122 -21.00 -12.89 -6.51
N GLY A 123 -20.67 -13.92 -7.29
CA GLY A 123 -21.37 -14.26 -8.54
C GLY A 123 -20.96 -13.42 -9.76
N ALA A 124 -19.89 -12.63 -9.67
CA ALA A 124 -19.33 -11.89 -10.80
C ALA A 124 -18.50 -12.80 -11.73
N PRO A 125 -18.35 -12.46 -13.03
CA PRO A 125 -17.57 -13.25 -13.99
C PRO A 125 -16.05 -13.15 -13.70
N PRO A 126 -15.42 -14.16 -13.09
CA PRO A 126 -14.16 -13.97 -12.39
C PRO A 126 -12.97 -13.67 -13.29
N LEU A 127 -12.92 -14.28 -14.48
CA LEU A 127 -11.83 -14.04 -15.44
C LEU A 127 -11.97 -12.68 -16.12
N ALA A 128 -13.20 -12.25 -16.43
CA ALA A 128 -13.44 -10.93 -16.99
C ALA A 128 -13.08 -9.84 -15.97
N THR A 129 -13.49 -10.00 -14.70
CA THR A 129 -13.09 -9.11 -13.60
C THR A 129 -11.57 -9.02 -13.49
N ALA A 130 -10.88 -10.15 -13.40
CA ALA A 130 -9.43 -10.16 -13.25
C ALA A 130 -8.69 -9.59 -14.47
N LEU A 131 -9.19 -9.83 -15.68
CA LEU A 131 -8.62 -9.28 -16.92
C LEU A 131 -8.80 -7.77 -17.00
N ILE A 132 -9.99 -7.25 -16.72
CA ILE A 132 -10.24 -5.80 -16.68
C ILE A 132 -9.35 -5.14 -15.62
N THR A 133 -9.20 -5.76 -14.45
CA THR A 133 -8.30 -5.26 -13.41
C THR A 133 -6.85 -5.27 -13.86
N LEU A 134 -6.34 -6.37 -14.44
CA LEU A 134 -4.98 -6.46 -14.96
C LEU A 134 -4.69 -5.41 -16.04
N LEU A 135 -5.64 -5.14 -16.93
CA LEU A 135 -5.50 -4.17 -18.01
C LEU A 135 -5.75 -2.72 -17.57
N CYS A 136 -6.21 -2.50 -16.34
CA CYS A 136 -6.32 -1.18 -15.77
C CYS A 136 -4.91 -0.64 -15.47
N TYR A 137 -4.53 0.45 -16.15
CA TYR A 137 -3.22 1.08 -16.00
C TYR A 137 -2.86 1.31 -14.52
N GLY A 138 -3.77 1.88 -13.74
CA GLY A 138 -3.52 2.18 -12.32
C GLY A 138 -3.21 0.96 -11.47
N PHE A 139 -3.84 -0.19 -11.76
CA PHE A 139 -3.57 -1.44 -11.07
C PHE A 139 -2.25 -2.06 -11.52
N ALA A 140 -2.03 -2.20 -12.83
CA ALA A 140 -0.79 -2.78 -13.35
C ALA A 140 0.44 -1.95 -12.93
N TYR A 141 0.30 -0.63 -12.95
CA TYR A 141 1.34 0.31 -12.52
C TYR A 141 1.64 0.18 -11.02
N THR A 142 0.64 0.32 -10.16
CA THR A 142 0.88 0.28 -8.71
C THR A 142 1.24 -1.13 -8.21
N GLY A 143 0.86 -2.18 -8.97
CA GLY A 143 1.17 -3.56 -8.68
C GLY A 143 2.62 -4.01 -8.98
N ILE A 144 3.38 -3.25 -9.76
CA ILE A 144 4.77 -3.62 -10.12
C ILE A 144 5.83 -2.73 -9.48
N VAL A 145 5.48 -1.52 -9.04
CA VAL A 145 6.45 -0.62 -8.40
C VAL A 145 6.87 -1.15 -7.04
N ALA A 146 8.12 -0.94 -6.65
CA ALA A 146 8.65 -1.33 -5.34
C ALA A 146 8.13 -0.43 -4.21
N ARG A 147 6.80 -0.38 -4.05
CA ARG A 147 6.03 0.43 -3.10
C ARG A 147 4.93 -0.39 -2.43
N ASP A 148 4.36 0.20 -1.40
CA ASP A 148 3.38 -0.38 -0.46
C ASP A 148 1.99 -0.68 -1.04
N PHE A 149 1.69 -0.20 -2.25
CA PHE A 149 0.38 -0.36 -2.89
C PHE A 149 -0.03 -1.82 -3.11
N ALA A 150 0.86 -2.65 -3.65
CA ALA A 150 0.55 -4.05 -3.96
C ALA A 150 0.15 -4.84 -2.70
N LEU A 151 0.89 -4.64 -1.60
CA LEU A 151 0.62 -5.31 -0.32
C LEU A 151 -0.69 -4.82 0.30
N ALA A 152 -0.91 -3.51 0.33
CA ALA A 152 -2.16 -2.93 0.81
C ALA A 152 -3.35 -3.49 0.03
N GLN A 153 -3.25 -3.58 -1.30
CA GLN A 153 -4.31 -4.12 -2.14
C GLN A 153 -4.59 -5.61 -1.89
N LEU A 154 -3.55 -6.44 -1.79
CA LEU A 154 -3.70 -7.86 -1.46
C LEU A 154 -4.44 -8.02 -0.12
N LEU A 155 -3.98 -7.30 0.91
CA LEU A 155 -4.55 -7.37 2.25
C LEU A 155 -6.00 -6.85 2.29
N SER A 156 -6.32 -5.78 1.56
CA SER A 156 -7.69 -5.30 1.39
C SER A 156 -8.61 -6.35 0.74
N LEU A 157 -8.14 -7.04 -0.31
CA LEU A 157 -8.91 -8.10 -0.98
C LEU A 157 -9.11 -9.33 -0.08
N ILE A 158 -8.07 -9.76 0.63
CA ILE A 158 -8.16 -10.84 1.62
C ILE A 158 -9.17 -10.47 2.71
N GLY A 159 -9.07 -9.25 3.23
CA GLY A 159 -9.97 -8.70 4.23
C GLY A 159 -11.43 -8.78 3.79
N MET A 160 -11.74 -8.20 2.63
CA MET A 160 -13.11 -8.21 2.09
C MET A 160 -13.64 -9.61 1.81
N LEU A 161 -12.82 -10.50 1.25
CA LEU A 161 -13.21 -11.89 1.02
C LEU A 161 -13.54 -12.60 2.34
N ALA A 162 -12.73 -12.43 3.37
CA ALA A 162 -12.94 -13.04 4.68
C ALA A 162 -14.19 -12.48 5.38
N LEU A 163 -14.46 -11.18 5.27
CA LEU A 163 -15.69 -10.58 5.77
C LEU A 163 -16.93 -11.15 5.06
N ILE A 164 -16.90 -11.32 3.74
CA ILE A 164 -18.01 -11.94 2.98
C ILE A 164 -18.20 -13.41 3.37
N GLU A 165 -17.12 -14.16 3.60
CA GLU A 165 -17.21 -15.52 4.09
C GLU A 165 -17.76 -15.60 5.53
N ALA A 166 -17.43 -14.62 6.38
CA ALA A 166 -17.96 -14.51 7.73
C ALA A 166 -19.47 -14.32 7.73
N ASP A 167 -19.97 -13.39 6.91
CA ASP A 167 -21.39 -13.09 6.73
C ASP A 167 -22.17 -14.32 6.26
N ARG A 168 -21.69 -14.96 5.17
CA ARG A 168 -22.35 -16.13 4.57
C ARG A 168 -22.39 -17.35 5.50
N ARG A 169 -21.37 -17.53 6.33
CA ARG A 169 -21.24 -18.70 7.23
C ARG A 169 -21.70 -18.40 8.65
N ALA A 170 -22.02 -17.15 8.96
CA ALA A 170 -22.27 -16.64 10.31
C ALA A 170 -21.17 -17.04 11.31
N ARG A 171 -19.88 -16.96 10.91
CA ARG A 171 -18.74 -17.35 11.77
C ARG A 171 -17.87 -16.13 12.13
N PRO A 172 -17.50 -15.94 13.41
CA PRO A 172 -16.71 -14.79 13.84
C PRO A 172 -15.22 -14.90 13.47
N LEU A 173 -14.67 -16.12 13.34
CA LEU A 173 -13.25 -16.28 13.03
C LEU A 173 -12.86 -15.66 11.67
N PRO A 174 -13.58 -15.90 10.55
CA PRO A 174 -13.31 -15.18 9.30
C PRO A 174 -13.51 -13.67 9.42
N ALA A 175 -14.44 -13.19 10.27
CA ALA A 175 -14.59 -11.75 10.51
C ALA A 175 -13.36 -11.16 11.20
N LEU A 176 -12.84 -11.85 12.22
CA LEU A 176 -11.61 -11.47 12.92
C LEU A 176 -10.42 -11.43 11.97
N LEU A 177 -10.20 -12.49 11.19
CA LEU A 177 -9.11 -12.56 10.20
C LEU A 177 -9.26 -11.49 9.11
N GLY A 178 -10.50 -11.21 8.69
CA GLY A 178 -10.79 -10.13 7.75
C GLY A 178 -10.45 -8.76 8.32
N GLY A 179 -10.81 -8.52 9.57
CA GLY A 179 -10.40 -7.32 10.32
C GLY A 179 -8.89 -7.17 10.41
N ILE A 180 -8.17 -8.23 10.81
CA ILE A 180 -6.70 -8.25 10.90
C ILE A 180 -6.06 -7.88 9.56
N ALA A 181 -6.54 -8.47 8.46
CA ALA A 181 -6.03 -8.16 7.11
C ALA A 181 -6.32 -6.71 6.72
N LEU A 182 -7.51 -6.17 6.99
CA LEU A 182 -7.84 -4.76 6.74
C LEU A 182 -7.01 -3.78 7.58
N GLY A 183 -6.79 -4.10 8.87
CA GLY A 183 -5.88 -3.34 9.73
C GLY A 183 -4.45 -3.35 9.21
N ALA A 184 -3.94 -4.51 8.80
CA ALA A 184 -2.62 -4.65 8.20
C ALA A 184 -2.51 -3.92 6.86
N ALA A 185 -3.60 -3.84 6.08
CA ALA A 185 -3.64 -3.02 4.86
C ALA A 185 -3.45 -1.54 5.20
N CYS A 186 -4.15 -1.01 6.21
CA CYS A 186 -3.95 0.35 6.72
C CYS A 186 -2.52 0.59 7.22
N PHE A 187 -1.91 -0.43 7.84
CA PHE A 187 -0.53 -0.40 8.32
C PHE A 187 0.51 -0.72 7.23
N SER A 188 0.06 -0.91 5.99
CA SER A 188 0.91 -0.89 4.79
C SER A 188 0.78 0.44 4.08
N ASN A 189 -0.44 0.93 3.87
CA ASN A 189 -0.76 2.19 3.19
C ASN A 189 -1.99 2.85 3.81
N TYR A 190 -1.90 4.13 4.18
CA TYR A 190 -3.01 4.84 4.85
C TYR A 190 -4.28 4.96 4.00
N LEU A 191 -4.19 4.96 2.66
CA LEU A 191 -5.37 5.01 1.79
C LEU A 191 -6.23 3.75 1.91
N ALA A 192 -5.68 2.62 2.37
CA ALA A 192 -6.47 1.42 2.66
C ALA A 192 -7.50 1.65 3.77
N SER A 193 -7.38 2.73 4.56
CA SER A 193 -8.39 3.13 5.56
C SER A 193 -9.78 3.31 4.95
N PHE A 194 -9.89 3.83 3.72
CA PHE A 194 -11.18 3.98 3.04
C PHE A 194 -11.86 2.62 2.82
N THR A 195 -11.13 1.63 2.32
CA THR A 195 -11.65 0.27 2.13
C THR A 195 -11.96 -0.40 3.46
N THR A 196 -11.10 -0.22 4.45
CA THR A 196 -11.30 -0.78 5.80
C THR A 196 -12.56 -0.22 6.46
N ILE A 197 -12.74 1.10 6.45
CA ILE A 197 -13.95 1.76 7.00
C ILE A 197 -15.19 1.26 6.27
N ALA A 198 -15.18 1.24 4.93
CA ALA A 198 -16.31 0.74 4.15
C ALA A 198 -16.66 -0.72 4.48
N GLY A 199 -15.65 -1.60 4.58
CA GLY A 199 -15.85 -3.02 4.92
C GLY A 199 -16.40 -3.23 6.33
N LEU A 200 -15.91 -2.47 7.32
CA LEU A 200 -16.40 -2.54 8.70
C LEU A 200 -17.82 -1.97 8.85
N LEU A 201 -18.11 -0.85 8.19
CA LEU A 201 -19.46 -0.26 8.17
C LEU A 201 -20.46 -1.19 7.48
N TRP A 202 -20.07 -1.83 6.38
CA TRP A 202 -20.89 -2.84 5.72
C TRP A 202 -21.17 -4.03 6.64
N MET A 203 -20.16 -4.54 7.34
CA MET A 203 -20.32 -5.63 8.30
C MET A 203 -21.28 -5.24 9.44
N LEU A 204 -21.14 -4.03 10.00
CA LEU A 204 -22.04 -3.50 11.02
C LEU A 204 -23.49 -3.38 10.50
N ALA A 205 -23.68 -2.81 9.30
CA ALA A 205 -24.99 -2.55 8.73
C ALA A 205 -25.76 -3.85 8.42
N VAL A 206 -25.11 -4.82 7.77
CA VAL A 206 -25.75 -6.09 7.36
C VAL A 206 -25.90 -7.05 8.54
N ASN A 207 -24.96 -7.05 9.48
CA ASN A 207 -24.94 -7.98 10.61
C ASN A 207 -25.26 -7.32 11.96
N ARG A 208 -26.08 -6.25 11.98
CA ARG A 208 -26.48 -5.55 13.22
C ARG A 208 -27.06 -6.46 14.30
N ALA A 209 -27.78 -7.52 13.89
CA ALA A 209 -28.37 -8.51 14.80
C ALA A 209 -27.39 -9.62 15.24
N ARG A 210 -26.15 -9.63 14.71
CA ARG A 210 -25.11 -10.62 14.98
C ARG A 210 -23.83 -9.92 15.46
N PRO A 211 -23.84 -9.36 16.68
CA PRO A 211 -22.76 -8.50 17.16
C PRO A 211 -21.38 -9.16 17.16
N ALA A 212 -21.33 -10.48 17.37
CA ALA A 212 -20.08 -11.24 17.31
C ALA A 212 -19.31 -11.05 15.99
N LEU A 213 -19.98 -10.84 14.85
CA LEU A 213 -19.31 -10.68 13.56
C LEU A 213 -18.66 -9.30 13.42
N TRP A 214 -19.43 -8.22 13.63
CA TRP A 214 -18.88 -6.88 13.48
C TRP A 214 -17.90 -6.50 14.60
N ILE A 215 -18.12 -6.99 15.83
CA ILE A 215 -17.16 -6.84 16.94
C ILE A 215 -15.85 -7.56 16.60
N ALA A 216 -15.90 -8.80 16.13
CA ALA A 216 -14.70 -9.55 15.76
C ALA A 216 -13.91 -8.85 14.63
N SER A 217 -14.59 -8.35 13.59
CA SER A 217 -13.92 -7.61 12.53
C SER A 217 -13.31 -6.28 13.00
N ALA A 218 -14.02 -5.53 13.85
CA ALA A 218 -13.53 -4.27 14.40
C ALA A 218 -12.32 -4.52 15.30
N PHE A 219 -12.38 -5.54 16.16
CA PHE A 219 -11.28 -5.95 17.03
C PHE A 219 -10.05 -6.38 16.21
N GLY A 220 -10.25 -7.16 15.15
CA GLY A 220 -9.15 -7.55 14.25
C GLY A 220 -8.47 -6.35 13.60
N ALA A 221 -9.24 -5.40 13.09
CA ALA A 221 -8.69 -4.18 12.50
C ALA A 221 -7.94 -3.33 13.54
N ALA A 222 -8.50 -3.21 14.75
CA ALA A 222 -7.91 -2.45 15.86
C ALA A 222 -6.52 -2.95 16.29
N LEU A 223 -6.08 -4.14 15.88
CA LEU A 223 -4.72 -4.61 16.16
C LEU A 223 -3.63 -3.71 15.55
N PHE A 224 -3.88 -3.15 14.37
CA PHE A 224 -2.90 -2.37 13.61
C PHE A 224 -3.18 -0.86 13.60
N ILE A 225 -4.43 -0.45 13.84
CA ILE A 225 -4.82 0.97 13.76
C ILE A 225 -4.08 1.85 14.78
N PRO A 226 -3.91 1.48 16.08
CA PRO A 226 -3.15 2.30 17.02
C PRO A 226 -1.68 2.48 16.60
N ALA A 227 -1.04 1.41 16.11
CA ALA A 227 0.32 1.48 15.59
C ALA A 227 0.38 2.39 14.35
N GLY A 228 -0.56 2.26 13.41
CA GLY A 228 -0.66 3.14 12.24
C GLY A 228 -0.86 4.61 12.62
N ALA A 229 -1.76 4.90 13.57
CA ALA A 229 -1.99 6.25 14.07
C ALA A 229 -0.74 6.84 14.73
N TRP A 230 0.01 6.04 15.48
CA TRP A 230 1.27 6.47 16.07
C TRP A 230 2.31 6.87 15.04
N PHE A 231 2.39 6.17 13.89
CA PHE A 231 3.23 6.59 12.75
C PHE A 231 2.67 7.86 12.10
N PHE A 232 1.39 7.87 11.76
CA PHE A 232 0.74 8.99 11.05
C PHE A 232 0.91 10.32 11.79
N LEU A 233 0.72 10.33 13.11
CA LEU A 233 0.88 11.52 13.93
C LEU A 233 2.33 12.03 13.97
N ALA A 234 3.31 11.13 13.96
CA ALA A 234 4.73 11.51 13.94
C ALA A 234 5.18 12.03 12.58
N GLN A 235 4.47 11.66 11.51
CA GLN A 235 4.76 12.07 10.13
C GLN A 235 4.20 13.45 9.78
N GLN A 236 3.52 14.11 10.73
CA GLN A 236 3.07 15.48 10.54
C GLN A 236 4.25 16.42 10.27
N GLY A 237 4.25 17.06 9.10
CA GLY A 237 5.29 18.01 8.71
C GLY A 237 6.57 17.39 8.15
N THR A 238 6.64 16.08 7.87
CA THR A 238 7.84 15.45 7.27
C THR A 238 8.04 15.79 5.79
N ARG A 239 7.00 16.34 5.14
CA ARG A 239 6.99 16.76 3.74
C ARG A 239 6.24 18.10 3.53
N PRO A 240 6.71 19.20 4.13
CA PRO A 240 5.97 20.48 4.16
C PRO A 240 5.85 21.13 2.76
N SER A 241 6.74 20.78 1.83
CA SER A 241 6.69 21.25 0.44
C SER A 241 5.80 20.40 -0.48
N GLN A 242 5.38 19.20 -0.05
CA GLN A 242 4.57 18.31 -0.89
C GLN A 242 3.08 18.43 -0.58
N PHE A 243 2.72 18.70 0.67
CA PHE A 243 1.33 18.87 1.08
C PHE A 243 1.22 20.16 1.89
N HIS A 244 0.40 21.10 1.41
CA HIS A 244 -0.03 22.20 2.25
C HIS A 244 -0.72 21.61 3.50
N PRO A 245 -0.50 22.17 4.70
CA PRO A 245 -1.18 21.71 5.90
C PRO A 245 -2.68 21.66 5.62
N PHE A 246 -3.29 20.48 5.78
CA PHE A 246 -4.72 20.35 5.57
C PHE A 246 -5.44 21.15 6.66
N ALA A 247 -5.92 22.34 6.28
CA ALA A 247 -6.65 23.21 7.16
C ALA A 247 -8.15 23.03 6.85
N LEU A 248 -8.81 22.19 7.65
CA LEU A 248 -10.21 21.81 7.47
C LEU A 248 -11.12 23.05 7.39
N LEU A 249 -10.93 24.03 8.27
CA LEU A 249 -11.73 25.26 8.26
C LEU A 249 -11.52 26.09 6.97
N PRO A 250 -10.30 26.48 6.58
CA PRO A 250 -10.07 27.16 5.30
C PRO A 250 -10.61 26.41 4.08
N ALA A 251 -10.50 25.08 4.06
CA ALA A 251 -11.02 24.25 2.96
C ALA A 251 -12.56 24.23 2.89
N ILE A 252 -13.24 24.32 4.04
CA ILE A 252 -14.72 24.34 4.11
C ILE A 252 -15.28 25.76 3.94
N VAL A 253 -14.61 26.77 4.50
CA VAL A 253 -15.09 28.16 4.58
C VAL A 253 -14.78 28.94 3.31
N GLY A 254 -13.75 28.56 2.54
CA GLY A 254 -13.59 29.00 1.16
C GLY A 254 -13.57 30.52 0.95
N GLY A 255 -12.53 31.20 1.42
CA GLY A 255 -11.97 32.34 0.70
C GLY A 255 -10.68 31.85 0.06
N GLY A 256 -10.72 31.40 -1.19
CA GLY A 256 -9.61 30.78 -1.93
C GLY A 256 -8.44 31.72 -2.25
N GLU A 257 -8.02 32.56 -1.33
CA GLU A 257 -6.76 33.29 -1.45
C GLU A 257 -5.64 32.40 -0.92
N ASN A 258 -4.97 31.71 -1.84
CA ASN A 258 -3.67 31.13 -1.55
C ASN A 258 -2.76 32.27 -1.10
N PRO A 259 -2.23 32.27 0.13
CA PRO A 259 -1.23 33.26 0.51
C PRO A 259 -0.07 33.13 -0.48
N ARG A 260 0.17 34.20 -1.25
CA ARG A 260 1.33 34.26 -2.13
C ARG A 260 2.56 34.28 -1.23
N ILE A 261 3.30 33.19 -1.22
CA ILE A 261 4.63 33.17 -0.63
C ILE A 261 5.51 33.96 -1.60
N ASN A 262 6.01 35.13 -1.17
CA ASN A 262 6.93 35.89 -2.01
C ASN A 262 8.28 35.17 -2.14
N GLY A 263 9.13 35.61 -3.06
CA GLY A 263 10.44 34.99 -3.32
C GLY A 263 11.40 34.93 -2.12
N ALA A 264 11.06 35.57 -0.99
CA ALA A 264 11.80 35.54 0.26
C ALA A 264 11.20 34.58 1.32
N GLY A 265 10.16 33.81 0.97
CA GLY A 265 9.55 32.84 1.89
C GLY A 265 8.69 33.47 2.99
N ARG A 266 8.32 34.76 2.89
CA ARG A 266 7.44 35.42 3.87
C ARG A 266 5.99 35.40 3.39
N LEU A 267 5.07 35.15 4.33
CA LEU A 267 3.64 35.30 4.10
C LEU A 267 3.31 36.80 4.00
N GLU A 268 2.97 37.27 2.82
CA GLU A 268 2.35 38.60 2.67
C GLU A 268 0.92 38.53 3.21
N ARG A 269 0.65 39.33 4.26
CA ARG A 269 -0.72 39.62 4.65
C ARG A 269 -1.21 40.75 3.76
N GLN A 270 -2.32 40.54 3.06
CA GLN A 270 -3.15 41.66 2.60
C GLN A 270 -3.85 42.29 3.80
#